data_AF-A0A926VK73-F1
#
_entry.id   AF-A0A926VK73-F1
#
_cell.length_a   1.000
_cell.length_b   1.000
_cell.length_c   1.000
_cell.angle_alpha   90.00
_cell.angle_beta   90.00
_cell.angle_gamma   90.00
#
_symmetry.space_group_name_H-M   'P 1'
#
loop_
_entity.id
_entity.type
_entity.pdbx_description
1 polymer ?
#
loop_
_entity_poly.entity_id
_entity_poly.type
_entity_poly.pdbx_seq_one_letter_code
_entity_poly.pdbx_strand_id
1 'polypeptide(L)'
;MTLRFVWVFTATLILCIATNIKPNSHSITFNSAQAQTEPITANPEADRLLQIGVEQAKRRELQEAVDMFRRVLALSQYNRDRERQEIALNNLAVVYRTSGQPDRSVQFYQQAFDIFRNPDILVRMAEYQLQLQQRLKALESYQKAFAIYRQSNNSDRETETLLSIADLYVQLGDFSPGLQAYREALATYRRKQNCQNEDATLQRMGQVYERIGQNNLARQLYQQVARQQADRNRQCAMRVRRQSLPVSPIILGDDDISPPSPPPPSEQNPLPAPILEEIGKR
;
A
#
# COMPACT_ATOMS: atom_id res chain seq x y z
N MET A 1 -26.80 70.24 -28.47
CA MET A 1 -28.25 70.39 -28.22
C MET A 1 -28.75 69.08 -27.63
N THR A 2 -29.08 69.09 -26.35
CA THR A 2 -29.50 67.95 -25.51
C THR A 2 -31.02 67.73 -25.60
N LEU A 3 -31.48 66.52 -25.89
CA LEU A 3 -32.89 66.09 -25.68
C LEU A 3 -32.87 64.58 -25.36
N ARG A 4 -32.94 64.19 -24.08
CA ARG A 4 -34.13 63.85 -23.25
C ARG A 4 -34.67 62.42 -23.48
N PHE A 5 -34.49 61.61 -22.43
CA PHE A 5 -35.11 60.32 -22.13
C PHE A 5 -36.64 60.36 -22.21
N VAL A 6 -37.24 59.31 -22.79
CA VAL A 6 -38.59 58.86 -22.43
C VAL A 6 -38.60 57.32 -22.43
N TRP A 7 -38.82 56.74 -21.24
CA TRP A 7 -39.16 55.34 -21.06
C TRP A 7 -40.66 55.17 -21.29
N VAL A 8 -41.07 54.23 -22.14
CA VAL A 8 -42.46 53.78 -22.24
C VAL A 8 -42.51 52.28 -21.99
N PHE A 9 -42.99 51.93 -20.80
CA PHE A 9 -43.50 50.61 -20.48
C PHE A 9 -44.86 50.44 -21.15
N THR A 10 -45.04 49.41 -21.98
CA THR A 10 -46.37 48.90 -22.33
C THR A 10 -46.40 47.40 -22.10
N ALA A 11 -47.09 47.01 -21.03
CA ALA A 11 -47.51 45.66 -20.75
C ALA A 11 -48.59 45.25 -21.76
N THR A 12 -48.38 44.15 -22.47
CA THR A 12 -49.42 43.53 -23.30
C THR A 12 -49.60 42.08 -22.85
N LEU A 13 -50.74 41.89 -22.18
CA LEU A 13 -51.40 40.64 -21.83
C LEU A 13 -51.63 39.81 -23.10
N ILE A 14 -51.04 38.61 -23.21
CA ILE A 14 -51.38 37.66 -24.27
C ILE A 14 -52.05 36.43 -23.65
N LEU A 15 -53.28 36.28 -24.13
CA LEU A 15 -54.33 35.34 -23.79
C LEU A 15 -53.93 33.89 -24.14
N CYS A 16 -53.98 32.98 -23.17
CA CYS A 16 -53.86 31.53 -23.37
C CYS A 16 -55.05 31.01 -24.19
N ILE A 17 -54.79 30.55 -25.42
CA ILE A 17 -55.71 29.65 -26.13
C ILE A 17 -55.27 28.21 -25.83
N ALA A 18 -56.08 27.52 -25.05
CA ALA A 18 -55.90 26.10 -24.73
C ALA A 18 -56.22 25.25 -25.97
N THR A 19 -55.20 24.71 -26.64
CA THR A 19 -55.36 23.56 -27.54
C THR A 19 -55.16 22.27 -26.75
N ASN A 20 -56.24 21.51 -26.66
CA ASN A 20 -56.40 20.25 -25.98
C ASN A 20 -55.58 19.15 -26.70
N ILE A 21 -54.38 18.85 -26.21
CA ILE A 21 -53.58 17.69 -26.61
C ILE A 21 -53.54 16.74 -25.43
N LYS A 22 -54.25 15.60 -25.54
CA LYS A 22 -54.12 14.47 -24.61
C LYS A 22 -52.70 13.89 -24.70
N PRO A 23 -51.90 13.88 -23.62
CA PRO A 23 -50.72 13.03 -23.56
C PRO A 23 -51.15 11.63 -23.11
N ASN A 24 -50.85 10.62 -23.93
CA ASN A 24 -50.98 9.22 -23.56
C ASN A 24 -50.19 8.95 -22.27
N SER A 25 -50.88 8.38 -21.29
CA SER A 25 -50.36 8.05 -19.96
C SER A 25 -49.42 6.85 -20.02
N HIS A 26 -48.12 7.13 -20.09
CA HIS A 26 -47.11 6.35 -19.37
C HIS A 26 -46.43 7.30 -18.39
N SER A 27 -47.13 7.61 -17.31
CA SER A 27 -46.56 8.31 -16.17
C SER A 27 -45.54 7.37 -15.51
N ILE A 28 -44.25 7.59 -15.77
CA ILE A 28 -43.21 7.17 -14.83
C ILE A 28 -43.44 8.05 -13.60
N THR A 29 -44.11 7.48 -12.60
CA THR A 29 -44.23 8.09 -11.28
C THR A 29 -42.84 8.15 -10.66
N PHE A 30 -42.18 9.31 -10.75
CA PHE A 30 -41.10 9.64 -9.83
C PHE A 30 -41.75 9.89 -8.48
N ASN A 31 -41.75 8.86 -7.64
CA ASN A 31 -42.17 8.97 -6.27
C ASN A 31 -41.18 9.91 -5.58
N SER A 32 -41.56 11.17 -5.36
CA SER A 32 -40.85 12.07 -4.44
C SER A 32 -41.18 11.65 -3.00
N ALA A 33 -40.82 10.42 -2.68
CA ALA A 33 -40.93 9.86 -1.35
C ALA A 33 -39.59 10.06 -0.66
N GLN A 34 -39.56 11.06 0.22
CA GLN A 34 -38.56 11.27 1.28
C GLN A 34 -37.11 11.32 0.79
N ALA A 35 -36.55 12.54 0.75
CA ALA A 35 -35.12 12.75 0.90
C ALA A 35 -34.69 12.25 2.30
N GLN A 36 -34.62 10.93 2.44
CA GLN A 36 -33.83 10.30 3.48
C GLN A 36 -32.40 10.56 3.05
N THR A 37 -31.69 11.37 3.85
CA THR A 37 -30.26 11.53 3.75
C THR A 37 -29.62 10.19 4.13
N GLU A 38 -29.69 9.22 3.23
CA GLU A 38 -28.76 8.10 3.22
C GLU A 38 -27.35 8.71 3.18
N PRO A 39 -26.38 8.14 3.90
CA PRO A 39 -25.02 8.62 3.81
C PRO A 39 -24.62 8.64 2.33
N ILE A 40 -24.09 9.78 1.88
CA ILE A 40 -23.73 10.13 0.48
C ILE A 40 -22.77 9.11 -0.18
N THR A 41 -22.40 8.04 0.54
CA THR A 41 -21.39 7.03 0.24
C THR A 41 -21.97 5.70 -0.27
N ALA A 42 -23.24 5.38 -0.01
CA ALA A 42 -23.83 4.13 -0.49
C ALA A 42 -24.58 4.37 -1.81
N ASN A 43 -24.02 3.89 -2.92
CA ASN A 43 -24.68 3.97 -4.22
C ASN A 43 -24.77 2.57 -4.86
N PRO A 44 -25.85 1.83 -4.58
CA PRO A 44 -25.99 0.44 -5.02
C PRO A 44 -26.04 0.31 -6.54
N GLU A 45 -26.49 1.34 -7.26
CA GLU A 45 -26.46 1.36 -8.72
C GLU A 45 -25.02 1.46 -9.23
N ALA A 46 -24.21 2.35 -8.65
CA ALA A 46 -22.80 2.47 -9.02
C ALA A 46 -22.00 1.20 -8.66
N ASP A 47 -22.29 0.55 -7.53
CA ASP A 47 -21.71 -0.77 -7.17
C ASP A 47 -22.04 -1.82 -8.22
N ARG A 48 -23.30 -1.90 -8.61
CA ARG A 48 -23.76 -2.88 -9.61
C ARG A 48 -23.10 -2.64 -10.96
N LEU A 49 -23.05 -1.39 -11.42
CA LEU A 49 -22.38 -1.03 -12.68
C LEU A 49 -20.89 -1.32 -12.63
N LEU A 50 -20.24 -1.06 -11.49
CA LEU A 50 -18.83 -1.38 -11.26
C LEU A 50 -18.60 -2.89 -11.36
N GLN A 51 -19.44 -3.70 -10.72
CA GLN A 51 -19.34 -5.16 -10.79
C GLN A 51 -19.52 -5.67 -12.22
N ILE A 52 -20.53 -5.17 -12.95
CA ILE A 52 -20.75 -5.54 -14.36
C ILE A 52 -19.52 -5.18 -15.21
N GLY A 53 -19.00 -3.96 -15.07
CA GLY A 53 -17.82 -3.52 -15.81
C GLY A 53 -16.58 -4.37 -15.53
N VAL A 54 -16.37 -4.78 -14.27
CA VAL A 54 -15.26 -5.69 -13.89
C VAL A 54 -15.43 -7.06 -14.54
N GLU A 55 -16.63 -7.63 -14.54
CA GLU A 55 -16.89 -8.93 -15.17
C GLU A 55 -16.73 -8.86 -16.70
N GLN A 56 -17.18 -7.79 -17.34
CA GLN A 56 -16.98 -7.55 -18.78
C GLN A 56 -15.49 -7.43 -19.11
N ALA A 57 -14.72 -6.69 -18.31
CA ALA A 57 -13.28 -6.56 -18.49
C ALA A 57 -12.57 -7.92 -18.40
N LYS A 58 -12.97 -8.80 -17.47
CA LYS A 58 -12.46 -10.17 -17.35
C LYS A 58 -12.78 -11.02 -18.59
N ARG A 59 -13.97 -10.84 -19.18
CA ARG A 59 -14.42 -11.51 -20.41
C ARG A 59 -13.80 -10.95 -21.69
N ARG A 60 -12.97 -9.91 -21.60
CA ARG A 60 -12.40 -9.16 -22.74
C ARG A 60 -13.44 -8.39 -23.56
N GLU A 61 -14.60 -8.12 -22.98
CA GLU A 61 -15.64 -7.21 -23.49
C GLU A 61 -15.23 -5.77 -23.14
N LEU A 62 -14.14 -5.29 -23.75
CA LEU A 62 -13.43 -4.10 -23.28
C LEU A 62 -14.19 -2.79 -23.54
N GLN A 63 -14.99 -2.70 -24.61
CA GLN A 63 -15.77 -1.48 -24.88
C GLN A 63 -16.95 -1.36 -23.94
N GLU A 64 -17.63 -2.48 -23.69
CA GLU A 64 -18.73 -2.57 -22.74
C GLU A 64 -18.26 -2.23 -21.32
N ALA A 65 -17.08 -2.74 -20.92
CA ALA A 65 -16.45 -2.38 -19.66
C ALA A 65 -16.16 -0.87 -19.56
N VAL A 66 -15.65 -0.24 -20.63
CA VAL A 66 -15.44 1.23 -20.68
C VAL A 66 -16.77 1.96 -20.46
N ASP A 67 -17.83 1.53 -21.13
CA ASP A 67 -19.14 2.16 -20.99
C ASP A 67 -19.68 2.06 -19.56
N MET A 68 -19.54 0.90 -18.92
CA MET A 68 -19.93 0.72 -17.53
C MET A 68 -19.13 1.62 -16.59
N PHE A 69 -17.80 1.66 -16.71
CA PHE A 69 -16.99 2.51 -15.84
C PHE A 69 -17.20 4.01 -16.09
N ARG A 70 -17.53 4.43 -17.31
CA ARG A 70 -17.95 5.82 -17.59
C ARG A 70 -19.28 6.17 -16.93
N ARG A 71 -20.24 5.24 -16.88
CA ARG A 71 -21.49 5.42 -16.15
C ARG A 71 -21.25 5.51 -14.64
N VAL A 72 -20.41 4.64 -14.09
CA VAL A 72 -19.98 4.74 -12.68
C VAL A 72 -19.35 6.10 -12.41
N LEU A 73 -18.44 6.57 -13.27
CA LEU A 73 -17.80 7.87 -13.14
C LEU A 73 -18.82 9.03 -13.16
N ALA A 74 -19.73 9.05 -14.13
CA ALA A 74 -20.75 10.09 -14.24
C ALA A 74 -21.70 10.11 -13.02
N LEU A 75 -22.16 8.94 -12.60
CA LEU A 75 -23.06 8.80 -11.45
C LEU A 75 -22.37 9.18 -10.14
N SER A 76 -21.12 8.74 -9.94
CA SER A 76 -20.34 9.08 -8.75
C SER A 76 -19.92 10.55 -8.73
N GLN A 77 -19.73 11.22 -9.88
CA GLN A 77 -19.57 12.67 -9.98
C GLN A 77 -20.84 13.41 -9.55
N TYR A 78 -22.01 12.99 -10.07
CA TYR A 78 -23.30 13.58 -9.71
C TYR A 78 -23.58 13.47 -8.20
N ASN A 79 -23.30 12.29 -7.63
CA ASN A 79 -23.49 12.02 -6.19
C ASN A 79 -22.34 12.50 -5.31
N ARG A 80 -21.27 13.09 -5.88
CA ARG A 80 -20.05 13.52 -5.16
C ARG A 80 -19.37 12.39 -4.38
N ASP A 81 -19.55 11.14 -4.82
CA ASP A 81 -18.89 9.96 -4.28
C ASP A 81 -17.46 9.90 -4.80
N ARG A 82 -16.51 10.38 -4.00
CA ARG A 82 -15.10 10.44 -4.38
C ARG A 82 -14.46 9.07 -4.55
N GLU A 83 -14.83 8.11 -3.69
CA GLU A 83 -14.25 6.77 -3.72
C GLU A 83 -14.57 6.07 -5.04
N ARG A 84 -15.83 6.09 -5.46
CA ARG A 84 -16.24 5.47 -6.73
C ARG A 84 -15.72 6.18 -7.95
N GLN A 85 -15.56 7.51 -7.89
CA GLN A 85 -14.94 8.25 -8.99
C GLN A 85 -13.49 7.78 -9.20
N GLU A 86 -12.72 7.63 -8.11
CA GLU A 86 -11.35 7.12 -8.18
C GLU A 86 -11.30 5.70 -8.72
N ILE A 87 -12.15 4.81 -8.20
CA ILE A 87 -12.25 3.42 -8.66
C ILE A 87 -12.59 3.36 -10.16
N ALA A 88 -13.55 4.18 -10.62
CA ALA A 88 -13.95 4.23 -12.02
C ALA A 88 -12.81 4.70 -12.94
N LEU A 89 -12.09 5.76 -12.57
CA LEU A 89 -10.94 6.24 -13.36
C LEU A 89 -9.80 5.21 -13.39
N ASN A 90 -9.50 4.56 -12.27
CA ASN A 90 -8.49 3.51 -12.21
C ASN A 90 -8.89 2.32 -13.11
N ASN A 91 -10.15 1.89 -13.07
CA ASN A 91 -10.63 0.81 -13.92
C ASN A 91 -10.63 1.19 -15.41
N LEU A 92 -10.98 2.43 -15.77
CA LEU A 92 -10.82 2.94 -17.14
C LEU A 92 -9.36 2.86 -17.58
N ALA A 93 -8.41 3.29 -16.73
CA ALA A 93 -6.98 3.19 -17.02
C ALA A 93 -6.56 1.73 -17.28
N VAL A 94 -7.02 0.78 -16.46
CA VAL A 94 -6.74 -0.65 -16.61
C VAL A 94 -7.33 -1.22 -17.91
N VAL A 95 -8.56 -0.85 -18.27
CA VAL A 95 -9.19 -1.33 -19.51
C VAL A 95 -8.48 -0.77 -20.73
N TYR A 96 -8.12 0.51 -20.76
CA TYR A 96 -7.37 1.09 -21.87
C TYR A 96 -5.99 0.46 -22.03
N ARG A 97 -5.30 0.18 -20.92
CA ARG A 97 -4.05 -0.60 -20.93
C ARG A 97 -4.26 -1.97 -21.58
N THR A 98 -5.31 -2.68 -21.16
CA THR A 98 -5.64 -4.02 -21.67
C THR A 98 -6.05 -4.01 -23.14
N SER A 99 -6.62 -2.89 -23.60
CA SER A 99 -7.03 -2.64 -24.99
C SER A 99 -5.89 -2.17 -25.90
N GLY A 100 -4.65 -2.14 -25.43
CA GLY A 100 -3.49 -1.69 -26.21
C GLY A 100 -3.45 -0.18 -26.46
N GLN A 101 -4.09 0.62 -25.59
CA GLN A 101 -4.13 2.09 -25.68
C GLN A 101 -3.36 2.73 -24.52
N PRO A 102 -2.02 2.71 -24.56
CA PRO A 102 -1.17 3.14 -23.44
C PRO A 102 -1.35 4.61 -23.08
N ASP A 103 -1.48 5.50 -24.07
CA ASP A 103 -1.62 6.93 -23.84
C ASP A 103 -2.91 7.26 -23.09
N ARG A 104 -4.03 6.62 -23.46
CA ARG A 104 -5.31 6.79 -22.74
C ARG A 104 -5.23 6.26 -21.32
N SER A 105 -4.58 5.12 -21.12
CA SER A 105 -4.40 4.56 -19.78
C SER A 105 -3.64 5.53 -18.85
N VAL A 106 -2.50 6.05 -19.32
CA VAL A 106 -1.71 7.04 -18.55
C VAL A 106 -2.50 8.33 -18.33
N GLN A 107 -3.29 8.79 -19.30
CA GLN A 107 -4.17 9.95 -19.13
C GLN A 107 -5.20 9.75 -18.01
N PHE A 108 -5.83 8.57 -17.92
CA PHE A 108 -6.79 8.28 -16.85
C PHE A 108 -6.13 8.15 -15.48
N TYR A 109 -4.92 7.57 -15.39
CA TYR A 109 -4.13 7.60 -14.16
C TYR A 109 -3.80 9.03 -13.73
N GLN A 110 -3.34 9.87 -14.66
CA GLN A 110 -3.01 11.27 -14.38
C GLN A 110 -4.25 12.05 -13.94
N GLN A 111 -5.38 11.89 -14.62
CA GLN A 111 -6.65 12.50 -14.24
C GLN A 111 -7.07 12.10 -12.83
N ALA A 112 -6.97 10.81 -12.49
CA ALA A 112 -7.28 10.33 -11.15
C ALA A 112 -6.36 10.95 -10.10
N PHE A 113 -5.05 10.99 -10.36
CA PHE A 113 -4.11 11.62 -9.45
C PHE A 113 -4.37 13.13 -9.27
N ASP A 114 -4.72 13.85 -10.33
CA ASP A 114 -4.97 15.29 -10.26
C ASP A 114 -6.20 15.65 -9.40
N ILE A 115 -7.19 14.76 -9.36
CA ILE A 115 -8.41 14.94 -8.56
C ILE A 115 -8.21 14.46 -7.12
N PHE A 116 -7.64 13.27 -6.92
CA PHE A 116 -7.62 12.60 -5.62
C PHE A 116 -6.32 12.79 -4.85
N ARG A 117 -5.23 13.16 -5.54
CA ARG A 117 -3.87 13.27 -4.97
C ARG A 117 -3.43 12.02 -4.22
N ASN A 118 -3.99 10.85 -4.58
CA ASN A 118 -3.65 9.56 -3.99
C ASN A 118 -2.34 9.02 -4.58
N PRO A 119 -1.27 8.86 -3.78
CA PRO A 119 0.02 8.33 -4.27
C PRO A 119 -0.04 6.87 -4.76
N ASP A 120 -1.02 6.06 -4.34
CA ASP A 120 -1.19 4.69 -4.86
C ASP A 120 -1.48 4.71 -6.38
N ILE A 121 -2.12 5.77 -6.89
CA ILE A 121 -2.38 5.95 -8.32
C ILE A 121 -1.06 6.15 -9.07
N LEU A 122 -0.14 6.95 -8.52
CA LEU A 122 1.19 7.17 -9.10
C LEU A 122 2.02 5.89 -9.13
N VAL A 123 1.93 5.06 -8.08
CA VAL A 123 2.58 3.74 -8.03
C VAL A 123 2.08 2.86 -9.17
N ARG A 124 0.75 2.74 -9.34
CA ARG A 124 0.14 1.95 -10.44
C ARG A 124 0.53 2.49 -11.82
N MET A 125 0.56 3.81 -11.98
CA MET A 125 1.00 4.46 -13.21
C MET A 125 2.47 4.14 -13.51
N ALA A 126 3.34 4.19 -12.50
CA ALA A 126 4.75 3.89 -12.63
C ALA A 126 4.99 2.42 -13.02
N GLU A 127 4.29 1.49 -12.36
CA GLU A 127 4.32 0.06 -12.70
C GLU A 127 3.92 -0.17 -14.17
N TYR A 128 2.89 0.54 -14.64
CA TYR A 128 2.50 0.44 -16.04
C TYR A 128 3.53 1.05 -16.99
N GLN A 129 4.10 2.21 -16.65
CA GLN A 129 5.17 2.83 -17.42
C GLN A 129 6.41 1.92 -17.52
N LEU A 130 6.72 1.14 -16.48
CA LEU A 130 7.77 0.11 -16.54
C LEU A 130 7.45 -0.98 -17.58
N GLN A 131 6.20 -1.45 -17.65
CA GLN A 131 5.76 -2.42 -18.67
C GLN A 131 5.95 -1.84 -20.08
N LEU A 132 5.77 -0.53 -20.25
CA LEU A 132 6.00 0.20 -21.50
C LEU A 132 7.47 0.54 -21.76
N GLN A 133 8.41 0.07 -20.92
CA GLN A 133 9.84 0.42 -20.97
C GLN A 133 10.14 1.92 -20.77
N GLN A 134 9.18 2.70 -20.28
CA GLN A 134 9.32 4.14 -20.02
C GLN A 134 9.95 4.39 -18.64
N ARG A 135 11.16 3.85 -18.42
CA ARG A 135 11.84 3.81 -17.10
C ARG A 135 11.98 5.19 -16.43
N LEU A 136 12.35 6.22 -17.19
CA LEU A 136 12.51 7.57 -16.63
C LEU A 136 11.19 8.19 -16.15
N LYS A 137 10.09 7.96 -16.87
CA LYS A 137 8.75 8.41 -16.45
C LYS A 137 8.26 7.64 -15.23
N ALA A 138 8.53 6.32 -15.18
CA ALA A 138 8.22 5.51 -14.01
C ALA A 138 8.98 6.00 -12.77
N LEU A 139 10.27 6.33 -12.92
CA LEU A 139 11.08 6.91 -11.85
C LEU A 139 10.49 8.23 -11.34
N GLU A 140 10.09 9.14 -12.23
CA GLU A 140 9.43 10.39 -11.85
C GLU A 140 8.14 10.13 -11.06
N SER A 141 7.30 9.20 -11.52
CA SER A 141 6.04 8.82 -10.87
C SER A 141 6.27 8.23 -9.48
N TYR A 142 7.23 7.32 -9.33
CA TYR A 142 7.59 6.77 -8.02
C TYR A 142 8.19 7.83 -7.09
N GLN A 143 9.03 8.74 -7.58
CA GLN A 143 9.59 9.82 -6.76
C GLN A 143 8.50 10.76 -6.22
N LYS A 144 7.51 11.10 -7.05
CA LYS A 144 6.33 11.85 -6.60
C LYS A 144 5.55 11.08 -5.53
N ALA A 145 5.28 9.79 -5.73
CA ALA A 145 4.59 8.96 -4.74
C ALA A 145 5.37 8.88 -3.42
N PHE A 146 6.68 8.64 -3.50
CA PHE A 146 7.58 8.58 -2.35
C PHE A 146 7.56 9.87 -1.52
N ALA A 147 7.61 11.03 -2.17
CA ALA A 147 7.54 12.32 -1.48
C ALA A 147 6.22 12.48 -0.69
N ILE A 148 5.10 12.05 -1.27
CA ILE A 148 3.78 12.11 -0.62
C ILE A 148 3.70 11.09 0.54
N TYR A 149 4.21 9.88 0.38
CA TYR A 149 4.23 8.89 1.46
C TYR A 149 5.10 9.34 2.64
N ARG A 150 6.25 9.94 2.35
CA ARG A 150 7.12 10.56 3.36
C ARG A 150 6.41 11.70 4.09
N GLN A 151 5.73 12.59 3.37
CA GLN A 151 4.99 13.70 3.97
C GLN A 151 3.81 13.23 4.84
N SER A 152 3.16 12.13 4.46
CA SER A 152 2.04 11.53 5.20
C SER A 152 2.47 10.55 6.30
N ASN A 153 3.79 10.36 6.51
CA ASN A 153 4.36 9.39 7.45
C ASN A 153 3.91 7.94 7.22
N ASN A 154 3.53 7.58 5.98
CA ASN A 154 3.22 6.20 5.62
C ASN A 154 4.51 5.43 5.35
N SER A 155 5.20 5.06 6.43
CA SER A 155 6.52 4.45 6.38
C SER A 155 6.56 3.12 5.62
N ASP A 156 5.48 2.34 5.61
CA ASP A 156 5.42 1.08 4.84
C ASP A 156 5.44 1.35 3.34
N ARG A 157 4.50 2.19 2.86
CA ARG A 157 4.43 2.58 1.44
C ARG A 157 5.66 3.36 0.98
N GLU A 158 6.20 4.23 1.84
CA GLU A 158 7.44 4.95 1.58
C GLU A 158 8.59 3.97 1.29
N THR A 159 8.74 2.94 2.12
CA THR A 159 9.82 1.96 2.01
C THR A 159 9.65 1.06 0.78
N GLU A 160 8.43 0.59 0.52
CA GLU A 160 8.10 -0.19 -0.69
C GLU A 160 8.40 0.60 -1.98
N THR A 161 8.01 1.88 -1.99
CA THR A 161 8.27 2.78 -3.13
C THR A 161 9.77 3.02 -3.30
N LEU A 162 10.51 3.17 -2.20
CA LEU A 162 11.96 3.35 -2.21
C LEU A 162 12.71 2.14 -2.79
N LEU A 163 12.26 0.92 -2.48
CA LEU A 163 12.78 -0.29 -3.14
C LEU A 163 12.55 -0.27 -4.65
N SER A 164 11.36 0.16 -5.09
CA SER A 164 11.04 0.26 -6.52
C SER A 164 11.92 1.30 -7.24
N ILE A 165 12.20 2.43 -6.58
CA ILE A 165 13.15 3.45 -7.05
C ILE A 165 14.58 2.87 -7.14
N ALA A 166 15.01 2.11 -6.13
CA ALA A 166 16.32 1.49 -6.10
C ALA A 166 16.51 0.49 -7.26
N ASP A 167 15.53 -0.38 -7.47
CA ASP A 167 15.50 -1.33 -8.59
C ASP A 167 15.60 -0.60 -9.95
N LEU A 168 14.91 0.54 -10.08
CA LEU A 168 14.93 1.37 -11.28
C LEU A 168 16.31 1.98 -11.55
N TYR A 169 16.96 2.56 -10.55
CA TYR A 169 18.33 3.06 -10.69
C TYR A 169 19.30 1.96 -11.12
N VAL A 170 19.17 0.76 -10.53
CA VAL A 170 19.97 -0.42 -10.89
C VAL A 170 19.71 -0.88 -12.33
N GLN A 171 18.48 -0.76 -12.83
CA GLN A 171 18.16 -1.04 -14.24
C GLN A 171 18.75 0.02 -15.19
N LEU A 172 18.80 1.28 -14.77
CA LEU A 172 19.38 2.39 -15.53
C LEU A 172 20.92 2.39 -15.53
N GLY A 173 21.54 1.64 -14.61
CA GLY A 173 23.00 1.55 -14.46
C GLY A 173 23.57 2.44 -13.36
N ASP A 174 22.72 3.24 -12.70
CA ASP A 174 23.07 4.13 -11.60
C ASP A 174 23.13 3.36 -10.27
N PHE A 175 24.15 2.52 -10.12
CA PHE A 175 24.25 1.62 -8.96
C PHE A 175 24.40 2.33 -7.62
N SER A 176 25.05 3.50 -7.57
CA SER A 176 25.30 4.20 -6.30
C SER A 176 24.02 4.76 -5.68
N PRO A 177 23.16 5.53 -6.40
CA PRO A 177 21.83 5.90 -5.92
C PRO A 177 20.96 4.69 -5.56
N GLY A 178 21.00 3.62 -6.37
CA GLY A 178 20.26 2.39 -6.08
C GLY A 178 20.67 1.74 -4.76
N LEU A 179 21.97 1.58 -4.53
CA LEU A 179 22.52 1.04 -3.27
C LEU A 179 22.20 1.94 -2.07
N GLN A 180 22.18 3.27 -2.24
CA GLN A 180 21.77 4.18 -1.17
C GLN A 180 20.31 3.97 -0.79
N ALA A 181 19.40 3.91 -1.77
CA ALA A 181 17.99 3.66 -1.54
C ALA A 181 17.74 2.30 -0.87
N TYR A 182 18.45 1.24 -1.28
CA TYR A 182 18.38 -0.05 -0.58
C TYR A 182 18.85 0.03 0.87
N ARG A 183 19.94 0.76 1.18
CA ARG A 183 20.43 0.90 2.56
C ARG A 183 19.42 1.61 3.45
N GLU A 184 18.74 2.62 2.92
CA GLU A 184 17.69 3.35 3.64
C GLU A 184 16.47 2.44 3.89
N ALA A 185 16.02 1.69 2.88
CA ALA A 185 14.93 0.72 3.05
C ALA A 185 15.29 -0.38 4.06
N LEU A 186 16.51 -0.91 4.00
CA LEU A 186 17.06 -1.90 4.93
C LEU A 186 17.03 -1.40 6.38
N ALA A 187 17.39 -0.14 6.63
CA ALA A 187 17.34 0.45 7.96
C ALA A 187 15.91 0.48 8.51
N THR A 188 14.91 0.76 7.67
CA THR A 188 13.50 0.71 8.08
C THR A 188 13.04 -0.72 8.36
N TYR A 189 13.36 -1.69 7.51
CA TYR A 189 12.98 -3.08 7.77
C TYR A 189 13.62 -3.66 9.03
N ARG A 190 14.87 -3.31 9.34
CA ARG A 190 15.52 -3.66 10.61
C ARG A 190 14.80 -3.09 11.82
N ARG A 191 14.46 -1.80 11.80
CA ARG A 191 13.71 -1.15 12.88
C ARG A 191 12.34 -1.80 13.10
N LYS A 192 11.66 -2.16 12.01
CA LYS A 192 10.36 -2.85 12.04
C LYS A 192 10.46 -4.35 12.30
N GLN A 193 11.68 -4.89 12.44
CA GLN A 193 11.94 -6.33 12.57
C GLN A 193 11.33 -7.16 11.43
N ASN A 194 11.16 -6.56 10.25
CA ASN A 194 10.65 -7.23 9.06
C ASN A 194 11.79 -8.02 8.39
N CYS A 195 12.04 -9.18 8.97
CA CYS A 195 13.05 -10.15 8.57
C CYS A 195 12.97 -10.56 7.09
N GLN A 196 11.77 -10.72 6.54
CA GLN A 196 11.59 -11.16 5.16
C GLN A 196 12.06 -10.09 4.16
N ASN A 197 11.65 -8.84 4.39
CA ASN A 197 12.05 -7.73 3.53
C ASN A 197 13.50 -7.29 3.75
N GLU A 198 14.04 -7.45 4.97
CA GLU A 198 15.48 -7.30 5.23
C GLU A 198 16.30 -8.26 4.36
N ASP A 199 16.00 -9.57 4.42
CA ASP A 199 16.70 -10.59 3.63
C ASP A 199 16.62 -10.29 2.13
N ALA A 200 15.42 -9.97 1.63
CA ALA A 200 15.20 -9.65 0.22
C ALA A 200 15.99 -8.40 -0.23
N THR A 201 16.08 -7.37 0.63
CA THR A 201 16.84 -6.15 0.34
C THR A 201 18.35 -6.45 0.30
N LEU A 202 18.87 -7.25 1.24
CA LEU A 202 20.26 -7.68 1.24
C LEU A 202 20.61 -8.50 -0.01
N GLN A 203 19.70 -9.38 -0.45
CA GLN A 203 19.88 -10.14 -1.69
C GLN A 203 19.94 -9.23 -2.92
N ARG A 204 19.03 -8.26 -3.05
CA ARG A 204 19.05 -7.27 -4.14
C ARG A 204 20.36 -6.46 -4.15
N MET A 205 20.83 -6.03 -2.98
CA MET A 205 22.14 -5.37 -2.86
C MET A 205 23.30 -6.29 -3.28
N GLY A 206 23.25 -7.58 -2.90
CA GLY A 206 24.21 -8.59 -3.34
C GLY A 206 24.29 -8.71 -4.86
N GLN A 207 23.14 -8.77 -5.53
CA GLN A 207 23.06 -8.81 -6.99
C GLN A 207 23.67 -7.55 -7.63
N VAL A 208 23.48 -6.37 -7.02
CA VAL A 208 24.14 -5.15 -7.49
C VAL A 208 25.65 -5.25 -7.34
N TYR A 209 26.15 -5.74 -6.21
CA TYR A 209 27.59 -5.91 -5.99
C TYR A 209 28.22 -6.91 -6.97
N GLU A 210 27.51 -7.98 -7.36
CA GLU A 210 27.95 -8.88 -8.43
C GLU A 210 28.04 -8.16 -9.78
N ARG A 211 27.03 -7.36 -10.14
CA ARG A 211 27.01 -6.59 -11.40
C ARG A 211 28.16 -5.59 -11.51
N ILE A 212 28.62 -5.02 -10.39
CA ILE A 212 29.77 -4.09 -10.37
C ILE A 212 31.12 -4.77 -10.10
N GLY A 213 31.17 -6.12 -10.07
CA GLY A 213 32.39 -6.91 -9.89
C GLY A 213 32.90 -7.01 -8.44
N GLN A 214 32.15 -6.51 -7.46
CA GLN A 214 32.51 -6.54 -6.04
C GLN A 214 32.05 -7.86 -5.36
N ASN A 215 32.51 -8.99 -5.91
CA ASN A 215 32.06 -10.33 -5.53
C ASN A 215 32.27 -10.67 -4.04
N ASN A 216 33.30 -10.08 -3.40
CA ASN A 216 33.55 -10.29 -1.97
C ASN A 216 32.43 -9.68 -1.11
N LEU A 217 31.96 -8.47 -1.45
CA LEU A 217 30.87 -7.81 -0.74
C LEU A 217 29.54 -8.53 -0.98
N ALA A 218 29.27 -8.95 -2.22
CA ALA A 218 28.09 -9.76 -2.54
C ALA A 218 28.05 -11.05 -1.69
N ARG A 219 29.17 -11.78 -1.64
CA ARG A 219 29.29 -13.01 -0.84
C ARG A 219 29.04 -12.76 0.64
N GLN A 220 29.56 -11.67 1.21
CA GLN A 220 29.30 -11.30 2.60
C GLN A 220 27.81 -11.08 2.87
N LEU A 221 27.11 -10.38 1.98
CA LEU A 221 25.67 -10.16 2.12
C LEU A 221 24.87 -11.46 2.03
N TYR A 222 25.19 -12.33 1.07
CA TYR A 222 24.53 -13.63 0.96
C TYR A 222 24.79 -14.54 2.16
N GLN A 223 26.02 -14.53 2.68
CA GLN A 223 26.35 -15.26 3.91
C GLN A 223 25.61 -14.70 5.13
N GLN A 224 25.43 -13.38 5.21
CA GLN A 224 24.64 -12.76 6.27
C GLN A 224 23.19 -13.25 6.24
N VAL A 225 22.55 -13.22 5.07
CA VAL A 225 21.17 -13.71 4.89
C VAL A 225 21.05 -15.19 5.28
N ALA A 226 21.97 -16.03 4.80
CA ALA A 226 21.97 -17.46 5.12
C ALA A 226 22.11 -17.73 6.63
N ARG A 227 22.97 -16.97 7.33
CA ARG A 227 23.13 -17.07 8.80
C ARG A 227 21.85 -16.66 9.53
N GLN A 228 21.27 -15.51 9.16
CA GLN A 228 20.02 -15.02 9.75
C GLN A 228 18.88 -16.04 9.58
N GLN A 229 18.75 -16.65 8.40
CA GLN A 229 17.77 -17.70 8.14
C GLN A 229 18.02 -18.95 8.99
N ALA A 230 19.26 -19.42 9.08
CA ALA A 230 19.62 -20.58 9.88
C ALA A 230 19.29 -20.37 11.37
N ASP A 231 19.59 -19.20 11.91
CA ASP A 231 19.30 -18.88 13.32
C ASP A 231 17.80 -18.80 13.60
N ARG A 232 17.00 -18.21 12.69
CA ARG A 232 15.53 -18.21 12.81
C ARG A 232 14.96 -19.62 12.74
N ASN A 233 15.43 -20.45 11.81
CA ASN A 233 14.99 -21.84 11.68
C ASN A 233 15.32 -22.66 12.93
N ARG A 234 16.51 -22.45 13.52
CA ARG A 234 16.90 -23.05 14.80
C ARG A 234 15.97 -22.63 15.93
N GLN A 235 15.65 -21.34 16.04
CA GLN A 235 14.72 -20.83 17.06
C GLN A 235 13.32 -21.43 16.91
N CYS A 236 12.80 -21.54 15.68
CA CYS A 236 11.52 -22.20 15.42
C CYS A 236 11.55 -23.69 15.79
N ALA A 237 12.57 -24.44 15.37
CA ALA A 237 12.74 -25.84 15.71
C ALA A 237 12.81 -26.08 17.24
N MET A 238 13.49 -25.18 17.96
CA MET A 238 13.56 -25.23 19.44
C MET A 238 12.20 -24.98 20.10
N ARG A 239 11.37 -24.06 19.57
CA ARG A 239 10.00 -23.84 20.07
C ARG A 239 9.11 -25.05 19.86
N VAL A 240 9.12 -25.62 18.66
CA VAL A 240 8.35 -26.84 18.33
C VAL A 240 8.76 -28.00 19.24
N ARG A 241 10.08 -28.23 19.40
CA ARG A 241 10.58 -29.28 20.29
C ARG A 241 10.16 -29.09 21.75
N ARG A 242 10.12 -27.85 22.25
CA ARG A 242 9.62 -27.54 23.61
C ARG A 242 8.13 -27.81 23.76
N GLN A 243 7.34 -27.52 22.73
CA GLN A 243 5.89 -27.77 22.73
C GLN A 243 5.55 -29.26 22.55
N SER A 244 6.43 -30.04 21.95
CA SER A 244 6.25 -31.48 21.75
C SER A 244 6.86 -32.36 22.84
N LEU A 245 7.54 -31.77 23.84
CA LEU A 245 7.95 -32.51 25.03
C LEU A 245 6.69 -32.84 25.82
N PRO A 246 6.47 -34.12 26.22
CA PRO A 246 5.37 -34.44 27.11
C PRO A 246 5.55 -33.60 28.38
N VAL A 247 4.52 -32.84 28.74
CA VAL A 247 4.44 -32.25 30.07
C VAL A 247 4.51 -33.43 31.03
N SER A 248 5.62 -33.57 31.77
CA SER A 248 5.72 -34.59 32.80
C SER A 248 4.49 -34.41 33.70
N PRO A 249 3.68 -35.46 33.95
CA PRO A 249 2.54 -35.32 34.84
C PRO A 249 3.07 -34.76 36.16
N ILE A 250 2.49 -33.65 36.59
CA ILE A 250 2.70 -33.11 37.92
C ILE A 250 2.25 -34.22 38.87
N ILE A 251 3.18 -34.95 39.46
CA ILE A 251 2.87 -35.82 40.58
C ILE A 251 2.57 -34.85 41.72
N LEU A 252 1.29 -34.54 41.91
CA LEU A 252 0.79 -34.02 43.18
C LEU A 252 0.94 -35.19 44.16
N GLY A 253 2.10 -35.25 44.81
CA GLY A 253 2.34 -36.14 45.92
C GLY A 253 1.53 -35.62 47.10
N ASP A 254 0.60 -36.45 47.54
CA ASP A 254 -0.16 -36.27 48.77
C ASP A 254 0.76 -35.98 49.96
N ASP A 255 0.19 -35.24 50.91
CA ASP A 255 0.81 -34.78 52.15
C ASP A 255 1.54 -35.87 52.95
N ASP A 256 2.58 -35.40 53.65
CA ASP A 256 3.06 -35.87 54.96
C ASP A 256 4.03 -37.08 55.02
N ILE A 257 5.33 -36.79 55.18
CA ILE A 257 6.17 -37.10 56.36
C ILE A 257 7.60 -36.64 56.04
N SER A 258 8.06 -35.60 56.74
CA SER A 258 9.44 -35.12 56.67
C SER A 258 10.39 -36.12 57.34
N PRO A 259 11.50 -36.56 56.70
CA PRO A 259 12.59 -37.19 57.44
C PRO A 259 13.30 -36.13 58.31
N PRO A 260 13.80 -36.49 59.51
CA PRO A 260 14.34 -35.54 60.47
C PRO A 260 15.62 -34.87 59.97
N SER A 261 15.78 -33.59 60.33
CA SER A 261 16.93 -32.74 60.00
C SER A 261 18.26 -33.32 60.50
N PRO A 262 19.34 -33.25 59.71
CA PRO A 262 20.68 -33.64 60.17
C PRO A 262 21.21 -32.67 61.25
N PRO A 263 22.08 -33.13 62.16
CA PRO A 263 22.64 -32.30 63.23
C PRO A 263 23.51 -31.17 62.65
N PRO A 264 23.62 -30.02 63.35
CA PRO A 264 24.39 -28.89 62.86
C PRO A 264 25.89 -29.24 62.80
N PRO A 265 26.61 -28.84 61.73
CA PRO A 265 28.05 -29.01 61.65
C PRO A 265 28.75 -28.13 62.70
N SER A 266 29.75 -28.72 63.37
CA SER A 266 30.62 -28.09 64.33
C SER A 266 31.40 -26.91 63.73
N GLU A 267 31.50 -25.82 64.49
CA GLU A 267 32.34 -24.65 64.20
C GLU A 267 33.78 -25.09 63.88
N GLN A 268 34.17 -24.97 62.61
CA GLN A 268 35.56 -24.93 62.21
C GLN A 268 35.86 -23.51 61.74
N ASN A 269 36.75 -22.85 62.49
CA ASN A 269 37.23 -21.49 62.27
C ASN A 269 37.66 -21.23 60.81
N PRO A 270 37.39 -20.03 60.26
CA PRO A 270 37.80 -19.68 58.91
C PRO A 270 39.32 -19.57 58.80
N LEU A 271 39.90 -20.27 57.83
CA LEU A 271 41.27 -20.04 57.38
C LEU A 271 41.33 -18.71 56.58
N PRO A 272 42.40 -17.91 56.75
CA PRO A 272 42.46 -16.54 56.26
C PRO A 272 42.67 -16.46 54.74
N ALA A 273 42.13 -15.39 54.14
CA ALA A 273 42.35 -15.02 52.75
C ALA A 273 43.82 -14.66 52.48
N PRO A 274 44.42 -15.07 51.35
CA PRO A 274 45.71 -14.57 50.94
C PRO A 274 45.60 -13.13 50.40
N ILE A 275 46.34 -12.23 51.03
CA ILE A 275 46.66 -10.87 50.56
C ILE A 275 48.06 -10.93 49.92
N LEU A 276 48.27 -10.06 48.92
CA LEU A 276 49.52 -9.66 48.24
C LEU A 276 49.91 -10.55 47.03
N GLU A 277 50.36 -10.01 45.90
CA GLU A 277 51.23 -8.85 45.75
C GLU A 277 51.20 -8.25 44.32
N GLU A 278 51.27 -6.92 44.27
CA GLU A 278 51.38 -6.06 43.09
C GLU A 278 52.86 -5.74 42.84
N ILE A 279 53.52 -6.33 41.83
CA ILE A 279 54.81 -5.85 41.27
C ILE A 279 54.92 -6.39 39.83
N GLY A 280 55.16 -5.65 38.75
CA GLY A 280 55.40 -4.24 38.56
C GLY A 280 55.51 -3.94 37.06
N LYS A 281 55.24 -2.69 36.71
CA LYS A 281 55.52 -2.09 35.40
C LYS A 281 57.04 -2.07 35.14
N ARG A 282 57.44 -2.46 33.93
CA ARG A 282 58.49 -1.78 33.16
C ARG A 282 58.02 -1.69 31.72
#